data_AF-A0A7S3CGT7-F1
#
_entry.id   AF-A0A7S3CGT7-F1
#
_cell.length_a   1.000
_cell.length_b   1.000
_cell.length_c   1.000
_cell.angle_alpha   90.00
_cell.angle_beta   90.00
_cell.angle_gamma   90.00
#
_symmetry.space_group_name_H-M   'P 1'
#
loop_
_entity.id
_entity.type
_entity.pdbx_description
1 polymer ?
#
loop_
_entity_poly.entity_id
_entity_poly.type
_entity_poly.pdbx_seq_one_letter_code
_entity_poly.pdbx_strand_id
1 'polypeptide(L)'
;CVFGRQTEVLGVLKQTLALTKESEDADVVVESVRNESNKWVAKYRRQSNFNGRPSYGNTYSAINAVLGHYNNFGSGTLFPKRRLERVVKEVDDAGRALSRGR
;
A
#
# COMPACT_ATOMS: atom_id res chain seq x y z
N CYS A 1 -5.30 -14.40 -12.17
CA CYS A 1 -5.21 -14.89 -10.77
C CYS A 1 -5.48 -13.75 -9.78
N VAL A 2 -6.31 -13.98 -8.76
CA VAL A 2 -6.71 -12.95 -7.77
C VAL A 2 -5.54 -12.48 -6.90
N PHE A 3 -4.54 -13.34 -6.68
CA PHE A 3 -3.39 -13.07 -5.81
C PHE A 3 -2.37 -12.08 -6.39
N GLY A 4 -2.13 -12.09 -7.70
CA GLY A 4 -1.03 -11.33 -8.32
C GLY A 4 -1.12 -9.82 -8.14
N ARG A 5 -2.31 -9.23 -8.31
CA ARG A 5 -2.46 -7.77 -8.19
C ARG A 5 -2.35 -7.29 -6.74
N GLN A 6 -2.76 -8.11 -5.78
CA GLN A 6 -2.64 -7.74 -4.37
C GLN A 6 -1.19 -7.87 -3.89
N THR A 7 -0.42 -8.81 -4.41
CA THR A 7 1.03 -8.86 -4.15
C THR A 7 1.77 -7.67 -4.78
N GLU A 8 1.37 -7.23 -5.98
CA GLU A 8 1.94 -6.04 -6.64
C GLU A 8 1.77 -4.78 -5.78
N VAL A 9 0.54 -4.49 -5.34
CA VAL A 9 0.27 -3.29 -4.53
C VAL A 9 0.99 -3.32 -3.17
N LEU A 10 1.07 -4.50 -2.53
CA LEU A 10 1.84 -4.65 -1.28
C LEU A 10 3.34 -4.42 -1.51
N GLY A 11 3.88 -4.85 -2.65
CA GLY A 11 5.28 -4.63 -3.02
C GLY A 11 5.61 -3.14 -3.15
N VAL A 12 4.79 -2.37 -3.89
CA VAL A 12 5.02 -0.93 -4.02
C VAL A 12 4.79 -0.18 -2.72
N LEU A 13 3.83 -0.59 -1.88
CA LEU A 13 3.65 -0.01 -0.54
C LEU A 13 4.91 -0.20 0.32
N LYS A 14 5.54 -1.38 0.28
CA LYS A 14 6.80 -1.62 1.00
C LYS A 14 7.93 -0.73 0.51
N GLN A 15 8.06 -0.55 -0.80
CA GLN A 15 9.07 0.33 -1.40
C GLN A 15 8.86 1.78 -0.95
N THR A 16 7.62 2.28 -0.97
CA THR A 16 7.31 3.64 -0.53
C THR A 16 7.63 3.85 0.96
N LEU A 17 7.32 2.87 1.81
CA LEU A 17 7.62 2.95 3.25
C LEU A 17 9.12 2.82 3.58
N ALA A 18 9.93 2.35 2.62
CA ALA A 18 11.38 2.25 2.75
C ALA A 18 12.14 3.49 2.26
N LEU A 19 11.45 4.51 1.72
CA LEU A 19 12.07 5.74 1.25
C LEU A 19 12.80 6.47 2.40
N THR A 20 14.01 6.94 2.10
CA THR A 20 14.85 7.73 3.02
C THR A 20 15.14 9.10 2.41
N LYS A 21 15.88 9.96 3.12
CA LYS A 21 16.19 11.32 2.62
C LYS A 21 17.11 11.28 1.39
N GLU A 22 17.84 10.18 1.24
CA GLU A 22 18.82 9.93 0.20
C GLU A 22 18.20 9.27 -1.04
N SER A 23 16.91 8.94 -1.01
CA SER A 23 16.22 8.33 -2.15
C SER A 23 16.00 9.35 -3.28
N GLU A 24 16.76 9.21 -4.36
CA GLU A 24 16.66 10.07 -5.56
C GLU A 24 15.41 9.75 -6.40
N ASP A 25 14.82 8.57 -6.21
CA ASP A 25 13.70 8.01 -6.97
C ASP A 25 12.34 8.16 -6.26
N ALA A 26 12.26 8.98 -5.21
CA ALA A 26 11.05 9.14 -4.40
C ALA A 26 9.81 9.50 -5.23
N ASP A 27 9.93 10.38 -6.22
CA ASP A 27 8.83 10.76 -7.11
C ASP A 27 8.32 9.57 -7.94
N VAL A 28 9.24 8.75 -8.46
CA VAL A 28 8.92 7.57 -9.26
C VAL A 28 8.22 6.51 -8.39
N VAL A 29 8.73 6.29 -7.18
CA VAL A 29 8.14 5.33 -6.23
C VAL A 29 6.74 5.78 -5.78
N VAL A 30 6.55 7.08 -5.51
CA VAL A 30 5.24 7.62 -5.11
C VAL A 30 4.23 7.55 -6.27
N GLU A 31 4.67 7.80 -7.50
CA GLU A 31 3.80 7.68 -8.67
C GLU A 31 3.44 6.21 -8.96
N SER A 32 4.39 5.29 -8.75
CA SER A 32 4.14 3.85 -8.86
C SER A 32 3.08 3.37 -7.86
N VAL A 33 3.20 3.75 -6.57
CA VAL A 33 2.19 3.36 -5.56
C VAL A 33 0.83 3.98 -5.84
N ARG A 34 0.76 5.21 -6.38
CA ARG A 34 -0.50 5.84 -6.82
C ARG A 34 -1.17 5.03 -7.93
N ASN A 35 -0.41 4.67 -8.97
CA ASN A 35 -0.93 3.93 -10.12
C ASN A 35 -1.41 2.52 -9.76
N GLU A 36 -0.59 1.76 -9.03
CA GLU A 36 -0.98 0.39 -8.65
C GLU A 36 -2.11 0.37 -7.62
N SER A 37 -2.13 1.33 -6.69
CA SER A 37 -3.26 1.48 -5.75
C SER A 37 -4.56 1.78 -6.48
N ASN A 38 -4.55 2.68 -7.47
CA ASN A 38 -5.74 2.99 -8.26
C ASN A 38 -6.26 1.77 -9.03
N LYS A 39 -5.36 1.04 -9.69
CA LYS A 39 -5.71 -0.21 -10.40
C LYS A 39 -6.26 -1.26 -9.43
N TRP A 40 -5.66 -1.41 -8.25
CA TRP A 40 -6.10 -2.34 -7.23
C TRP A 40 -7.48 -1.95 -6.68
N VAL A 41 -7.69 -0.71 -6.25
CA VAL A 41 -8.98 -0.22 -5.74
C VAL A 41 -10.07 -0.35 -6.80
N ALA A 42 -9.81 0.06 -8.04
CA ALA A 42 -10.79 -0.05 -9.13
C ALA A 42 -11.23 -1.51 -9.36
N LYS A 43 -10.32 -2.46 -9.22
CA LYS A 43 -10.62 -3.89 -9.36
C LYS A 43 -11.40 -4.43 -8.18
N TYR A 44 -10.93 -4.23 -6.94
CA TYR A 44 -11.44 -4.97 -5.77
C TYR A 44 -12.58 -4.27 -5.03
N ARG A 45 -12.71 -2.93 -5.11
CA ARG A 45 -13.70 -2.17 -4.31
C ARG A 45 -15.16 -2.54 -4.57
N ARG A 46 -15.47 -3.00 -5.78
CA ARG A 46 -16.84 -3.41 -6.18
C ARG A 46 -17.09 -4.91 -5.99
N GLN A 47 -16.08 -5.68 -5.55
CA GLN A 47 -16.15 -7.12 -5.41
C GLN A 47 -16.47 -7.48 -3.96
N SER A 48 -17.76 -7.66 -3.65
CA SER A 48 -18.25 -7.87 -2.27
C SER A 48 -17.64 -9.07 -1.56
N ASN A 49 -17.19 -10.09 -2.30
CA ASN A 49 -16.46 -11.26 -1.81
C ASN A 49 -15.08 -10.94 -1.19
N PHE A 50 -14.57 -9.71 -1.31
CA PHE A 50 -13.35 -9.25 -0.64
C PHE A 50 -13.60 -8.38 0.59
N ASN A 51 -14.82 -7.87 0.82
CA ASN A 51 -15.09 -6.89 1.88
C ASN A 51 -14.83 -7.42 3.31
N GLY A 52 -14.91 -8.74 3.52
CA GLY A 52 -14.62 -9.38 4.80
C GLY A 52 -13.19 -9.93 4.95
N ARG A 53 -12.35 -9.79 3.92
CA ARG A 53 -11.01 -10.39 3.88
C ARG A 53 -9.99 -9.52 4.61
N PRO A 54 -9.31 -10.00 5.67
CA PRO A 54 -8.29 -9.23 6.36
C PRO A 54 -7.18 -8.71 5.43
N SER A 55 -6.78 -9.48 4.41
CA SER A 55 -5.81 -8.99 3.43
C SER A 55 -6.30 -7.76 2.69
N TYR A 56 -7.57 -7.76 2.24
CA TYR A 56 -8.17 -6.61 1.55
C TYR A 56 -8.27 -5.39 2.47
N GLY A 57 -8.84 -5.55 3.67
CA GLY A 57 -9.01 -4.45 4.63
C GLY A 57 -7.69 -3.80 5.01
N ASN A 58 -6.68 -4.59 5.35
CA ASN A 58 -5.36 -4.09 5.72
C ASN A 58 -4.66 -3.41 4.54
N THR A 59 -4.78 -3.96 3.33
CA THR A 59 -4.23 -3.32 2.11
C THR A 59 -4.89 -1.97 1.86
N TYR A 60 -6.22 -1.88 1.96
CA TYR A 60 -6.99 -0.64 1.75
C TYR A 60 -6.62 0.42 2.81
N SER A 61 -6.45 0.03 4.07
CA SER A 61 -5.97 0.91 5.15
C SER A 61 -4.58 1.47 4.84
N ALA A 62 -3.63 0.60 4.47
CA ALA A 62 -2.26 1.00 4.14
C ALA A 62 -2.20 1.95 2.95
N ILE A 63 -2.98 1.69 1.88
CA ILE A 63 -3.11 2.59 0.72
C ILE A 63 -3.57 3.98 1.15
N ASN A 64 -4.63 4.07 1.96
CA ASN A 64 -5.14 5.37 2.42
C ASN A 64 -4.14 6.11 3.30
N ALA A 65 -3.38 5.39 4.14
CA ALA A 65 -2.35 6.00 4.97
C ALA A 65 -1.20 6.58 4.12
N VAL A 66 -0.71 5.82 3.14
CA VAL A 66 0.39 6.22 2.25
C VAL A 66 -0.04 7.34 1.30
N LEU A 67 -1.08 7.12 0.49
CA LEU A 67 -1.54 8.12 -0.47
C LEU A 67 -2.08 9.37 0.23
N GLY A 68 -2.71 9.22 1.38
CA GLY A 68 -3.15 10.35 2.20
C GLY A 68 -1.98 11.24 2.62
N HIS A 69 -0.82 10.68 2.95
CA HIS A 69 0.36 11.48 3.25
C HIS A 69 0.89 12.18 1.98
N TYR A 70 1.22 11.42 0.94
CA TYR A 70 1.89 11.98 -0.24
C TYR A 70 1.02 12.93 -1.07
N ASN A 71 -0.31 12.78 -1.05
CA ASN A 71 -1.21 13.74 -1.70
C ASN A 71 -1.26 15.10 -0.95
N ASN A 72 -1.01 15.12 0.36
CA ASN A 72 -1.02 16.35 1.15
C ASN A 72 0.35 17.03 1.25
N PHE A 73 1.43 16.24 1.31
CA PHE A 73 2.78 16.75 1.60
C PHE A 73 3.74 16.65 0.42
N GLY A 74 3.41 15.90 -0.63
CA GLY A 74 4.28 15.67 -1.78
C GLY A 74 5.34 14.58 -1.55
N SER A 75 5.89 14.07 -2.66
CA SER A 75 6.84 12.96 -2.72
C SER A 75 8.22 13.26 -2.11
N GLY A 76 8.61 14.53 -2.01
CA GLY A 76 9.84 14.95 -1.34
C GLY A 76 9.79 14.90 0.19
N THR A 77 8.66 14.47 0.78
CA THR A 77 8.51 14.37 2.24
C THR A 77 8.57 12.92 2.72
N LEU A 78 9.22 12.72 3.87
CA LEU A 78 9.32 11.38 4.45
C LEU A 78 8.06 11.00 5.22
N PHE A 79 7.71 9.71 5.11
CA PHE A 79 6.59 9.16 5.86
C PHE A 79 6.84 9.29 7.38
N PRO A 80 5.85 9.77 8.18
CA PRO A 80 6.07 10.05 9.58
C PRO A 80 6.45 8.80 10.40
N LYS A 81 7.60 8.82 11.08
CA LYS A 81 8.13 7.69 11.87
C LYS A 81 7.11 7.09 12.84
N ARG A 82 6.36 7.93 13.57
CA ARG A 82 5.32 7.47 14.51
C ARG A 82 4.22 6.61 13.87
N ARG A 83 3.95 6.82 12.58
CA ARG A 83 2.93 6.07 11.82
C ARG A 83 3.55 4.93 11.01
N LEU A 84 4.82 5.05 10.63
CA LEU A 84 5.55 4.11 9.78
C LEU A 84 5.46 2.67 10.29
N GLU A 85 5.86 2.43 11.54
CA GLU A 85 5.91 1.08 12.12
C GLU A 85 4.54 0.37 12.05
N ARG A 86 3.46 1.10 12.35
CA ARG A 86 2.10 0.56 12.27
C ARG A 86 1.72 0.18 10.84
N VAL A 87 2.01 1.05 9.87
CA VAL A 87 1.64 0.80 8.47
C VAL A 87 2.47 -0.32 7.87
N VAL A 88 3.77 -0.42 8.21
CA VAL A 88 4.61 -1.56 7.84
C VAL A 88 4.01 -2.86 8.37
N LYS A 89 3.61 -2.89 9.65
CA LYS A 89 2.94 -4.05 10.24
C LYS A 89 1.63 -4.39 9.53
N GLU A 90 0.81 -3.40 9.17
CA GLU A 90 -0.43 -3.62 8.42
C GLU A 90 -0.18 -4.25 7.04
N VAL A 91 0.85 -3.80 6.33
CA VAL A 91 1.27 -4.37 5.04
C VAL A 91 1.75 -5.81 5.19
N ASP A 92 2.51 -6.12 6.24
CA ASP A 92 2.95 -7.49 6.52
C ASP A 92 1.81 -8.41 6.95
N ASP A 93 0.88 -7.91 7.78
CA ASP A 93 -0.34 -8.63 8.15
C ASP A 93 -1.22 -8.91 6.93
N ALA A 94 -1.33 -7.94 6.00
CA ALA A 94 -2.05 -8.11 4.74
C ALA A 94 -1.41 -9.21 3.88
N GLY A 95 -0.08 -9.20 3.73
CA GLY A 95 0.65 -10.23 2.98
C GLY A 95 0.51 -11.63 3.59
N ARG A 96 0.59 -11.74 4.92
CA ARG A 96 0.37 -13.01 5.64
C ARG A 96 -1.07 -13.51 5.53
N ALA A 97 -2.06 -12.62 5.56
CA ALA A 97 -3.45 -13.01 5.34
C ALA A 97 -3.64 -13.49 3.90
N LEU A 98 -3.10 -12.77 2.94
CA LEU A 98 -3.18 -13.08 1.51
C LEU A 98 -2.58 -14.45 1.19
N SER A 99 -1.41 -14.79 1.74
CA SER A 99 -0.78 -16.10 1.52
C SER A 99 -1.59 -17.28 2.03
N ARG A 100 -2.54 -17.03 2.95
CA ARG A 100 -3.49 -18.03 3.48
C ARG A 100 -4.86 -17.95 2.82
N GLY A 101 -5.02 -17.16 1.76
CA GLY A 101 -6.30 -16.96 1.07
C GLY A 101 -7.33 -16.14 1.86
N ARG A 102 -6.89 -15.44 2.92
CA ARG A 102 -7.75 -14.67 3.83
C ARG A 102 -7.70 -13.19 3.53
#